data_AF-A0A432T4T5-F1
#
_entry.id   AF-A0A432T4T5-F1
#
_cell.length_a   1.000
_cell.length_b   1.000
_cell.length_c   1.000
_cell.angle_alpha   90.00
_cell.angle_beta   90.00
_cell.angle_gamma   90.00
#
_symmetry.space_group_name_H-M   'P 1'
#
loop_
_entity.id
_entity.type
_entity.pdbx_description
1 polymer ?
#
loop_
_entity_poly.entity_id
_entity_poly.type
_entity_poly.pdbx_seq_one_letter_code
_entity_poly.pdbx_strand_id
1 'polypeptide(L)'
;MRHFLLVTILLFLSGCSINQLFLADEIDKVNVVKYTPYIKHHRAYFVREHLKPVYKKQKYLFLYHAKKKDLGLVLHRKDGYYLYHFTKPDASPLKLKKRRRITQHQMLRSFSKAGYKIANLTREGYSAKVGLRRYKGIKTLMVETKNYQKLKKLYEKAIRSYNASRVMRIHTPLPKKFIYPYFLYYYKRAKNMQQQKQLQAIASKLHITIPKRYLRKKSIKTIAPKRTKPVLKLKTPAKTPIQKPAAKVEKATSVPVPHNPVVEDTVQEEEEVDLTPVQEPPVKPYNYYLHFASLYELSNYLDDPQSRYSLSHEQYRILKRRLTHLQEENILREGSLESLIAAYKQNKNPRFKQRILELMKKKQEEEAKN
;
A
#
# COMPACT_ATOMS: atom_id res chain seq x y z
N MET A 1 15.99 5.22 -72.87
CA MET A 1 15.90 6.12 -71.69
C MET A 1 14.61 6.02 -70.88
N ARG A 2 13.42 5.79 -71.48
CA ARG A 2 12.14 5.70 -70.72
C ARG A 2 12.08 4.57 -69.67
N HIS A 3 12.74 3.43 -69.89
CA HIS A 3 12.74 2.32 -68.92
C HIS A 3 13.59 2.58 -67.67
N PHE A 4 14.65 3.41 -67.77
CA PHE A 4 15.48 3.77 -66.61
C PHE A 4 14.71 4.63 -65.61
N LEU A 5 13.87 5.55 -66.11
CA LEU A 5 13.04 6.43 -65.28
C LEU A 5 11.99 5.66 -64.46
N LEU A 6 11.39 4.62 -65.05
CA LEU A 6 10.40 3.75 -64.39
C LEU A 6 11.01 2.93 -63.25
N VAL A 7 12.23 2.40 -63.45
CA VAL A 7 12.94 1.63 -62.41
C VAL A 7 13.33 2.51 -61.23
N THR A 8 13.79 3.74 -61.47
CA THR A 8 14.06 4.70 -60.39
C THR A 8 12.81 5.10 -59.62
N ILE A 9 11.66 5.31 -60.28
CA ILE A 9 10.40 5.64 -59.60
C ILE A 9 9.91 4.46 -58.73
N LEU A 10 10.05 3.23 -59.20
CA LEU A 10 9.75 2.02 -58.41
C LEU A 10 10.65 1.86 -57.18
N LEU A 11 11.94 2.19 -57.29
CA LEU A 11 12.88 2.20 -56.15
C LEU A 11 12.56 3.31 -55.13
N PHE A 12 12.17 4.51 -55.59
CA PHE A 12 11.73 5.59 -54.69
C PHE A 12 10.37 5.28 -54.03
N LEU A 13 9.46 4.57 -54.69
CA LEU A 13 8.18 4.14 -54.10
C LEU A 13 8.34 2.98 -53.12
N SER A 14 9.34 2.10 -53.31
CA SER A 14 9.61 0.98 -52.41
C SER A 14 10.48 1.35 -51.18
N GLY A 15 11.19 2.49 -51.22
CA GLY A 15 11.99 3.01 -50.10
C GLY A 15 11.22 3.37 -48.83
N CYS A 16 9.90 3.57 -48.89
CA CYS A 16 9.06 3.87 -47.72
C CYS A 16 8.67 2.64 -46.88
N SER A 17 8.91 1.41 -47.37
CA SER A 17 8.42 0.17 -46.74
C SER A 17 9.40 -0.44 -45.72
N ILE A 18 10.71 -0.27 -45.92
CA ILE A 18 11.73 -1.03 -45.18
C ILE A 18 11.78 -0.63 -43.69
N ASN A 19 11.44 0.62 -43.36
CA ASN A 19 11.36 1.08 -41.97
C ASN A 19 10.23 0.43 -41.15
N GLN A 20 9.26 -0.26 -41.79
CA GLN A 20 8.15 -0.90 -41.10
C GLN A 20 8.53 -2.25 -40.46
N LEU A 21 9.54 -2.95 -40.98
CA LEU A 21 9.92 -4.27 -40.49
C LEU A 21 10.57 -4.22 -39.09
N PHE A 22 11.44 -3.24 -38.82
CA PHE A 22 12.05 -3.05 -37.50
C PHE A 22 11.07 -2.51 -36.43
N LEU A 23 9.90 -2.02 -36.83
CA LEU A 23 8.88 -1.49 -35.91
C LEU A 23 8.05 -2.59 -35.24
N ALA A 24 7.90 -3.74 -35.89
CA ALA A 24 7.06 -4.84 -35.41
C ALA A 24 7.60 -5.45 -34.11
N ASP A 25 8.90 -5.40 -33.88
CA ASP A 25 9.53 -6.12 -32.78
C ASP A 25 9.34 -5.50 -31.40
N GLU A 26 9.01 -4.21 -31.30
CA GLU A 26 8.82 -3.54 -30.02
C GLU A 26 7.34 -3.32 -29.66
N ILE A 27 6.45 -3.37 -30.65
CA ILE A 27 5.02 -3.16 -30.47
C ILE A 27 4.39 -4.45 -29.96
N ASP A 28 3.43 -4.30 -29.06
CA ASP A 28 2.74 -5.41 -28.38
C ASP A 28 3.65 -6.33 -27.56
N LYS A 29 4.88 -5.89 -27.27
CA LYS A 29 5.80 -6.53 -26.34
C LYS A 29 6.02 -5.67 -25.10
N VAL A 30 6.37 -6.31 -23.99
CA VAL A 30 6.75 -5.61 -22.75
C VAL A 30 8.26 -5.48 -22.75
N ASN A 31 8.76 -4.25 -22.72
CA ASN A 31 10.18 -3.97 -22.71
C ASN A 31 10.65 -3.58 -21.32
N VAL A 32 11.88 -3.98 -20.98
CA VAL A 32 12.56 -3.54 -19.76
C VAL A 32 13.13 -2.15 -19.99
N VAL A 33 12.71 -1.17 -19.20
CA VAL A 33 13.24 0.20 -19.30
C VAL A 33 14.44 0.39 -18.38
N LYS A 34 14.33 -0.09 -17.14
CA LYS A 34 15.37 0.08 -16.13
C LYS A 34 15.22 -0.93 -15.01
N TYR A 35 16.29 -1.64 -14.68
CA TYR A 35 16.38 -2.48 -13.49
C TYR A 35 17.36 -1.89 -12.48
N THR A 36 16.94 -1.93 -11.23
CA THR A 36 17.76 -1.60 -10.06
C THR A 36 17.56 -2.72 -9.04
N PRO A 37 18.40 -2.82 -8.00
CA PRO A 37 18.22 -3.83 -6.95
C PRO A 37 16.85 -3.80 -6.24
N TYR A 38 16.13 -2.67 -6.34
CA TYR A 38 14.89 -2.39 -5.60
C TYR A 38 13.67 -2.13 -6.48
N ILE A 39 13.86 -1.68 -7.72
CA ILE A 39 12.79 -1.36 -8.68
C ILE A 39 13.03 -2.05 -10.01
N LYS A 40 11.99 -2.70 -10.52
CA LYS A 40 11.92 -3.13 -11.93
C LYS A 40 10.96 -2.21 -12.69
N HIS A 41 11.43 -1.54 -13.74
CA HIS A 41 10.64 -0.65 -14.59
C HIS A 41 10.45 -1.27 -15.97
N HIS A 42 9.19 -1.39 -16.38
CA HIS A 42 8.80 -1.93 -17.66
C HIS A 42 7.90 -0.95 -18.41
N ARG A 43 7.95 -1.00 -19.74
CA ARG A 43 7.10 -0.22 -20.62
C ARG A 43 6.65 -1.08 -21.79
N ALA A 44 5.40 -0.93 -22.19
CA ALA A 44 4.84 -1.58 -23.37
C ALA A 44 4.05 -0.58 -24.20
N TYR A 45 4.05 -0.78 -25.51
CA TYR A 45 3.25 -0.01 -26.46
C TYR A 45 2.30 -0.94 -27.18
N PHE A 46 0.99 -0.78 -26.95
CA PHE A 46 -0.02 -1.64 -27.57
C PHE A 46 -0.77 -0.90 -28.67
N VAL A 47 -0.96 -1.51 -29.84
CA VAL A 47 -1.70 -0.86 -30.95
C VAL A 47 -3.13 -0.55 -30.51
N ARG A 48 -3.57 0.71 -30.67
CA ARG A 48 -4.87 1.17 -30.15
C ARG A 48 -6.05 0.81 -31.04
N GLU A 49 -5.85 0.74 -32.35
CA GLU A 49 -6.91 0.71 -33.38
C GLU A 49 -7.92 -0.41 -33.18
N HIS A 50 -7.50 -1.51 -32.54
CA HIS A 50 -8.33 -2.70 -32.38
C HIS A 50 -8.65 -3.03 -30.91
N LEU A 51 -8.32 -2.12 -29.98
CA LEU A 51 -8.61 -2.31 -28.57
C LEU A 51 -10.08 -2.01 -28.26
N LYS A 52 -10.77 -3.03 -27.76
CA LYS A 52 -12.14 -2.97 -27.26
C LYS A 52 -12.14 -2.79 -25.74
N PRO A 53 -13.24 -2.28 -25.15
CA PRO A 53 -13.41 -2.28 -23.71
C PRO A 53 -13.29 -3.69 -23.12
N VAL A 54 -12.61 -3.79 -21.97
CA VAL A 54 -12.38 -5.01 -21.18
C VAL A 54 -13.22 -4.99 -19.90
N TYR A 55 -13.20 -3.89 -19.16
CA TYR A 55 -13.83 -3.78 -17.84
C TYR A 55 -14.28 -2.34 -17.58
N LYS A 56 -15.54 -2.11 -17.20
CA LYS A 56 -16.09 -0.77 -16.88
C LYS A 56 -15.72 0.31 -17.91
N LYS A 57 -15.93 0.03 -19.20
CA LYS A 57 -15.56 0.89 -20.35
C LYS A 57 -14.05 1.14 -20.56
N GLN A 58 -13.17 0.65 -19.68
CA GLN A 58 -11.72 0.74 -19.85
C GLN A 58 -11.23 -0.30 -20.86
N LYS A 59 -10.26 0.07 -21.70
CA LYS A 59 -9.66 -0.79 -22.73
C LYS A 59 -8.60 -1.77 -22.21
N TYR A 60 -8.35 -1.74 -20.91
CA TYR A 60 -7.33 -2.54 -20.26
C TYR A 60 -7.78 -2.95 -18.85
N LEU A 61 -7.21 -4.01 -18.31
CA LEU A 61 -7.41 -4.44 -16.93
C LEU A 61 -6.13 -5.06 -16.38
N PHE A 62 -5.66 -4.59 -15.22
CA PHE A 62 -4.55 -5.22 -14.53
C PHE A 62 -5.01 -6.42 -13.71
N LEU A 63 -4.36 -7.55 -13.92
CA LEU A 63 -4.52 -8.74 -13.10
C LEU A 63 -3.19 -9.09 -12.41
N TYR A 64 -3.24 -9.83 -11.31
CA TYR A 64 -2.07 -10.20 -10.54
C TYR A 64 -2.15 -11.65 -10.06
N HIS A 65 -1.03 -12.35 -10.18
CA HIS A 65 -0.85 -13.72 -9.73
C HIS A 65 -0.03 -13.76 -8.43
N ALA A 66 -0.70 -14.02 -7.31
CA ALA A 66 -0.08 -13.89 -5.98
C ALA A 66 1.08 -14.84 -5.71
N LYS A 67 1.01 -16.10 -6.16
CA LYS A 67 2.09 -17.09 -6.02
C LYS A 67 3.30 -16.75 -6.90
N LYS A 68 3.07 -16.51 -8.19
CA LYS A 68 4.12 -16.18 -9.17
C LYS A 68 4.66 -14.74 -9.08
N LYS A 69 4.03 -13.89 -8.25
CA LYS A 69 4.33 -12.45 -8.13
C LYS A 69 4.29 -11.70 -9.46
N ASP A 70 3.41 -12.13 -10.36
CA ASP A 70 3.34 -11.61 -11.72
C ASP A 70 2.17 -10.65 -11.91
N LEU A 71 2.47 -9.45 -12.42
CA LEU A 71 1.50 -8.47 -12.84
C LEU A 71 1.22 -8.65 -14.33
N GLY A 72 -0.04 -8.90 -14.68
CA GLY A 72 -0.51 -9.01 -16.05
C GLY A 72 -1.36 -7.82 -16.48
N LEU A 73 -1.38 -7.51 -17.77
CA LEU A 73 -2.31 -6.58 -18.39
C LEU A 73 -3.19 -7.31 -19.40
N VAL A 74 -4.49 -7.31 -19.15
CA VAL A 74 -5.48 -7.87 -20.06
C VAL A 74 -5.92 -6.81 -21.07
N LEU A 75 -5.84 -7.15 -22.35
CA LEU A 75 -6.34 -6.37 -23.47
C LEU A 75 -7.36 -7.19 -24.27
N HIS A 76 -8.42 -6.54 -24.74
CA HIS A 76 -9.43 -7.16 -25.61
C HIS A 76 -9.19 -6.70 -27.05
N ARG A 77 -8.81 -7.66 -27.92
CA ARG A 77 -8.51 -7.44 -29.34
C ARG A 77 -9.57 -8.09 -30.23
N LYS A 78 -9.39 -8.02 -31.55
CA LYS A 78 -10.32 -8.58 -32.55
C LYS A 78 -10.65 -10.05 -32.29
N ASP A 79 -9.65 -10.86 -31.95
CA ASP A 79 -9.70 -12.32 -31.90
C ASP A 79 -9.68 -12.93 -30.49
N GLY A 80 -9.70 -12.10 -29.44
CA GLY A 80 -9.80 -12.60 -28.06
C GLY A 80 -9.28 -11.65 -27.00
N TYR A 81 -9.10 -12.21 -25.81
CA TYR A 81 -8.45 -11.53 -24.67
C TYR A 81 -7.01 -12.02 -24.55
N TYR A 82 -6.10 -11.09 -24.28
CA TYR A 82 -4.68 -11.34 -24.17
C TYR A 82 -4.17 -10.79 -22.85
N LEU A 83 -3.51 -11.62 -22.06
CA LEU A 83 -2.83 -11.22 -20.83
C LEU A 83 -1.32 -11.14 -21.08
N TYR A 84 -0.79 -9.93 -21.07
CA TYR A 84 0.63 -9.63 -21.22
C TYR A 84 1.32 -9.60 -19.86
N HIS A 85 2.45 -10.28 -19.73
CA HIS A 85 3.19 -10.42 -18.48
C HIS A 85 4.17 -9.26 -18.28
N PHE A 86 3.96 -8.42 -17.26
CA PHE A 86 4.88 -7.31 -16.97
C PHE A 86 6.08 -7.71 -16.13
N THR A 87 6.06 -8.86 -15.43
CA THR A 87 7.23 -9.31 -14.66
C THR A 87 8.08 -10.33 -15.41
N LYS A 88 7.58 -10.85 -16.53
CA LYS A 88 8.23 -11.81 -17.41
C LYS A 88 8.07 -11.30 -18.85
N PRO A 89 8.86 -10.30 -19.27
CA PRO A 89 8.68 -9.61 -20.55
C PRO A 89 8.78 -10.57 -21.74
N ASP A 90 9.60 -11.62 -21.63
CA ASP A 90 9.84 -12.60 -22.69
C ASP A 90 8.76 -13.70 -22.73
N ALA A 91 7.87 -13.76 -21.73
CA ALA A 91 6.80 -14.74 -21.70
C ALA A 91 5.71 -14.39 -22.71
N SER A 92 5.34 -15.37 -23.55
CA SER A 92 4.25 -15.19 -24.51
C SER A 92 2.94 -14.83 -23.80
N PRO A 93 2.11 -13.94 -24.38
CA PRO A 93 0.84 -13.56 -23.77
C PRO A 93 -0.11 -14.75 -23.61
N LEU A 94 -0.76 -14.86 -22.46
CA LEU A 94 -1.81 -15.86 -22.27
C LEU A 94 -3.07 -15.45 -23.06
N LYS A 95 -3.42 -16.25 -24.07
CA LYS A 95 -4.52 -15.96 -25.01
C LYS A 95 -5.79 -16.75 -24.65
N LEU A 96 -6.90 -16.04 -24.52
CA LEU A 96 -8.25 -16.63 -24.50
C LEU A 96 -8.90 -16.39 -25.87
N LYS A 97 -8.85 -17.42 -26.72
CA LYS A 97 -9.44 -17.39 -28.08
C LYS A 97 -10.95 -17.17 -28.00
N LYS A 98 -11.47 -16.31 -28.86
CA LYS A 98 -12.91 -16.04 -28.98
C LYS A 98 -13.59 -17.17 -29.77
N ARG A 99 -14.10 -18.20 -29.10
CA ARG A 99 -14.96 -19.23 -29.76
C ARG A 99 -16.42 -18.76 -29.92
N ARG A 100 -16.92 -17.91 -29.00
CA ARG A 100 -18.25 -17.23 -29.00
C ARG A 100 -18.12 -15.85 -28.31
N ARG A 101 -19.21 -15.08 -28.13
CA ARG A 101 -19.21 -13.82 -27.34
C ARG A 101 -18.89 -14.12 -25.87
N ILE A 102 -17.60 -14.16 -25.51
CA ILE A 102 -17.13 -14.36 -24.13
C ILE A 102 -17.51 -13.13 -23.30
N THR A 103 -18.29 -13.34 -22.23
CA THR A 103 -18.65 -12.27 -21.30
C THR A 103 -17.47 -11.89 -20.42
N GLN A 104 -17.49 -10.67 -19.88
CA GLN A 104 -16.47 -10.20 -18.94
C GLN A 104 -16.28 -11.16 -17.75
N HIS A 105 -17.38 -11.71 -17.22
CA HIS A 105 -17.35 -12.66 -16.11
C HIS A 105 -16.64 -13.97 -16.49
N GLN A 106 -16.93 -14.53 -17.67
CA GLN A 106 -16.27 -15.74 -18.17
C GLN A 106 -14.77 -15.53 -18.39
N MET A 107 -14.38 -14.37 -18.93
CA MET A 107 -12.97 -13.98 -19.08
C MET A 107 -12.26 -13.94 -17.71
N LEU A 108 -12.85 -13.26 -16.72
CA LEU A 108 -12.29 -13.18 -15.38
C LEU A 108 -12.20 -14.55 -14.69
N ARG A 109 -13.24 -15.39 -14.83
CA ARG A 109 -13.23 -16.75 -14.30
C ARG A 109 -12.11 -17.60 -14.92
N SER A 110 -11.88 -17.46 -16.22
CA SER A 110 -10.82 -18.18 -16.93
C SER A 110 -9.42 -17.76 -16.44
N PHE A 111 -9.15 -16.46 -16.32
CA PHE A 111 -7.88 -15.99 -15.76
C PHE A 111 -7.72 -16.32 -14.27
N SER A 112 -8.82 -16.32 -13.50
CA SER A 112 -8.83 -16.73 -12.09
C SER A 112 -8.43 -18.19 -11.91
N LYS A 113 -8.91 -19.09 -12.79
CA LYS A 113 -8.46 -20.49 -12.82
C LYS A 113 -6.94 -20.61 -13.09
N ALA A 114 -6.38 -19.69 -13.89
CA ALA A 114 -4.95 -19.58 -14.11
C ALA A 114 -4.19 -18.85 -12.97
N GLY A 115 -4.86 -18.51 -11.86
CA GLY A 115 -4.27 -17.89 -10.67
C GLY A 115 -4.26 -16.35 -10.66
N TYR A 116 -4.83 -15.71 -11.68
CA TYR A 116 -4.86 -14.25 -11.80
C TYR A 116 -6.13 -13.64 -11.22
N LYS A 117 -5.97 -12.68 -10.30
CA LYS A 117 -7.08 -11.90 -9.72
C LYS A 117 -6.95 -10.44 -10.12
N ILE A 118 -8.04 -9.66 -10.03
CA ILE A 118 -7.99 -8.21 -10.28
C ILE A 118 -6.94 -7.57 -9.35
N ALA A 119 -5.99 -6.84 -9.93
CA ALA A 119 -4.86 -6.31 -9.20
C ALA A 119 -5.24 -5.05 -8.41
N ASN A 120 -4.92 -5.05 -7.10
CA ASN A 120 -4.78 -3.81 -6.35
C ASN A 120 -3.31 -3.37 -6.40
N LEU A 121 -2.98 -2.52 -7.37
CA LEU A 121 -1.58 -2.14 -7.64
C LEU A 121 -0.88 -1.59 -6.39
N THR A 122 -1.56 -0.77 -5.57
CA THR A 122 -0.98 -0.22 -4.34
C THR A 122 -0.66 -1.30 -3.31
N ARG A 123 -1.60 -2.23 -3.09
CA ARG A 123 -1.38 -3.37 -2.18
C ARG A 123 -0.25 -4.26 -2.68
N GLU A 124 -0.19 -4.51 -3.98
CA GLU A 124 0.83 -5.37 -4.59
C GLU A 124 2.17 -4.66 -4.84
N GLY A 125 2.31 -3.38 -4.48
CA GLY A 125 3.57 -2.65 -4.60
C GLY A 125 3.93 -2.27 -6.04
N TYR A 126 2.95 -2.04 -6.90
CA TYR A 126 3.13 -1.57 -8.27
C TYR A 126 2.62 -0.14 -8.45
N SER A 127 3.32 0.66 -9.25
CA SER A 127 2.74 1.85 -9.88
C SER A 127 2.57 1.62 -11.36
N ALA A 128 1.41 1.91 -11.91
CA ALA A 128 1.19 1.93 -13.34
C ALA A 128 0.84 3.34 -13.82
N LYS A 129 1.31 3.69 -15.02
CA LYS A 129 0.86 4.84 -15.80
C LYS A 129 0.38 4.31 -17.14
N VAL A 130 -0.84 4.68 -17.52
CA VAL A 130 -1.43 4.31 -18.80
C VAL A 130 -1.78 5.60 -19.53
N GLY A 131 -1.33 5.72 -20.77
CA GLY A 131 -1.52 6.92 -21.56
C GLY A 131 -1.62 6.62 -23.04
N LEU A 132 -2.27 7.52 -23.77
CA LEU A 132 -2.31 7.48 -25.23
C LEU A 132 -1.07 8.19 -25.77
N ARG A 133 -0.33 7.53 -26.67
CA ARG A 133 0.87 8.10 -27.29
C ARG A 133 0.92 7.70 -28.76
N ARG A 134 1.65 8.47 -29.56
CA ARG A 134 2.15 7.97 -30.84
C ARG A 134 3.54 7.41 -30.60
N TYR A 135 3.78 6.18 -31.03
CA TYR A 135 5.10 5.57 -30.96
C TYR A 135 5.51 5.18 -32.37
N LYS A 136 6.60 5.81 -32.86
CA LYS A 136 7.10 5.63 -34.22
C LYS A 136 5.98 5.72 -35.28
N GLY A 137 5.17 6.78 -35.20
CA GLY A 137 4.04 7.05 -36.10
C GLY A 137 2.71 6.36 -35.73
N ILE A 138 2.72 5.27 -34.97
CA ILE A 138 1.54 4.43 -34.70
C ILE A 138 0.80 4.89 -33.43
N LYS A 139 -0.54 4.95 -33.48
CA LYS A 139 -1.39 5.26 -32.32
C LYS A 139 -1.39 4.10 -31.33
N THR A 140 -0.78 4.29 -30.16
CA THR A 140 -0.60 3.23 -29.15
C THR A 140 -1.21 3.61 -27.80
N LEU A 141 -1.55 2.57 -27.03
CA LEU A 141 -1.73 2.62 -25.59
C LEU A 141 -0.39 2.31 -24.94
N MET A 142 0.28 3.34 -24.43
CA MET A 142 1.51 3.19 -23.66
C MET A 142 1.16 2.79 -22.23
N VAL A 143 1.83 1.75 -21.73
CA VAL A 143 1.69 1.27 -20.36
C VAL A 143 3.06 1.19 -19.73
N GLU A 144 3.30 1.98 -18.69
CA GLU A 144 4.49 1.90 -17.86
C GLU A 144 4.14 1.29 -16.50
N THR A 145 4.94 0.34 -16.04
CA THR A 145 4.80 -0.22 -14.70
C THR A 145 6.13 -0.22 -13.96
N LYS A 146 6.09 0.16 -12.68
CA LYS A 146 7.24 0.07 -11.78
C LYS A 146 6.87 -0.85 -10.62
N ASN A 147 7.68 -1.88 -10.43
CA ASN A 147 7.56 -2.86 -9.35
C ASN A 147 8.42 -2.42 -8.16
N TYR A 148 7.79 -2.09 -7.04
CA TYR A 148 8.43 -1.70 -5.77
C TYR A 148 8.32 -2.80 -4.70
N GLN A 149 7.92 -4.02 -5.03
CA GLN A 149 7.64 -5.07 -4.04
C GLN A 149 8.80 -5.34 -3.10
N LYS A 150 10.02 -5.47 -3.64
CA LYS A 150 11.22 -5.72 -2.83
C LYS A 150 11.52 -4.54 -1.91
N LEU A 151 11.45 -3.32 -2.43
CA LEU A 151 11.64 -2.10 -1.63
C LEU A 151 10.58 -1.98 -0.53
N LYS A 152 9.31 -2.18 -0.88
CA LYS A 152 8.18 -2.16 0.05
C LYS A 152 8.41 -3.12 1.22
N LYS A 153 8.79 -4.37 0.96
CA LYS A 153 9.09 -5.37 2.00
C LYS A 153 10.23 -4.95 2.93
N LEU A 154 11.28 -4.31 2.40
CA LEU A 154 12.39 -3.81 3.21
C LEU A 154 11.92 -2.72 4.18
N TYR A 155 11.10 -1.79 3.70
CA TYR A 155 10.49 -0.77 4.53
C TYR A 155 9.52 -1.36 5.56
N GLU A 156 8.66 -2.32 5.18
CA GLU A 156 7.78 -3.02 6.13
C GLU A 156 8.60 -3.70 7.24
N LYS A 157 9.69 -4.39 6.88
CA LYS A 157 10.59 -5.03 7.86
C LYS A 157 11.23 -4.00 8.80
N ALA A 158 11.75 -2.89 8.26
CA ALA A 158 12.38 -1.82 9.03
C ALA A 158 11.39 -1.12 9.99
N ILE A 159 10.16 -0.87 9.53
CA ILE A 159 9.09 -0.29 10.34
C ILE A 159 8.68 -1.24 11.47
N ARG A 160 8.45 -2.51 11.15
CA ARG A 160 8.02 -3.52 12.13
C ARG A 160 9.09 -3.76 13.21
N SER A 161 10.36 -3.76 12.84
CA SER A 161 11.47 -3.95 13.78
C SER A 161 11.97 -2.65 14.40
N TYR A 162 11.32 -1.50 14.12
CA TYR A 162 11.75 -0.18 14.56
C TYR A 162 13.24 0.10 14.31
N ASN A 163 13.77 -0.32 13.15
CA ASN A 163 15.19 -0.19 12.82
C ASN A 163 15.36 0.48 11.45
N ALA A 164 15.64 1.78 11.46
CA ALA A 164 15.76 2.58 10.24
C ALA A 164 17.03 2.28 9.45
N SER A 165 18.10 1.80 10.08
CA SER A 165 19.44 1.63 9.46
C SER A 165 19.38 0.85 8.13
N ARG A 166 18.53 -0.18 8.08
CA ARG A 166 18.32 -1.05 6.91
C ARG A 166 17.80 -0.34 5.66
N VAL A 167 17.10 0.77 5.83
CA VAL A 167 16.53 1.54 4.73
C VAL A 167 17.18 2.90 4.54
N MET A 168 17.89 3.44 5.53
CA MET A 168 18.52 4.76 5.45
C MET A 168 19.57 4.88 4.33
N ARG A 169 20.26 3.80 3.98
CA ARG A 169 21.25 3.78 2.88
C ARG A 169 20.63 3.61 1.49
N ILE A 170 19.33 3.28 1.38
CA ILE A 170 18.69 3.05 0.08
C ILE A 170 18.30 4.38 -0.57
N HIS A 171 19.00 4.82 -1.62
CA HIS A 171 18.67 6.09 -2.30
C HIS A 171 17.37 6.04 -3.11
N THR A 172 16.89 4.84 -3.44
CA THR A 172 15.70 4.68 -4.26
C THR A 172 14.43 5.08 -3.50
N PRO A 173 13.63 6.03 -4.00
CA PRO A 173 12.44 6.50 -3.28
C PRO A 173 11.31 5.47 -3.36
N LEU A 174 10.68 5.19 -2.22
CA LEU A 174 9.44 4.41 -2.14
C LEU A 174 8.23 5.38 -2.08
N PRO A 175 7.28 5.31 -3.02
CA PRO A 175 6.08 6.15 -2.95
C PRO A 175 5.28 5.94 -1.65
N LYS A 176 5.02 7.05 -0.93
CA LYS A 176 4.33 7.04 0.38
C LYS A 176 3.05 6.19 0.41
N LYS A 177 2.27 6.21 -0.68
CA LYS A 177 1.00 5.47 -0.80
C LYS A 177 1.14 3.95 -0.59
N PHE A 178 2.32 3.37 -0.82
CA PHE A 178 2.53 1.93 -0.67
C PHE A 178 2.76 1.49 0.77
N ILE A 179 3.14 2.42 1.66
CA ILE A 179 3.61 2.10 3.01
C ILE A 179 2.90 2.90 4.10
N TYR A 180 2.27 4.04 3.76
CA TYR A 180 1.70 4.97 4.74
C TYR A 180 0.72 4.32 5.74
N PRO A 181 -0.27 3.50 5.33
CA PRO A 181 -1.16 2.83 6.29
C PRO A 181 -0.40 1.92 7.26
N TYR A 182 0.58 1.16 6.74
CA TYR A 182 1.42 0.25 7.54
C TYR A 182 2.32 1.03 8.51
N PHE A 183 2.93 2.13 8.04
CA PHE A 183 3.72 3.04 8.86
C PHE A 183 2.90 3.59 10.03
N LEU A 184 1.71 4.14 9.77
CA LEU A 184 0.84 4.69 10.81
C LEU A 184 0.44 3.64 11.86
N TYR A 185 0.17 2.40 11.44
CA TYR A 185 -0.17 1.30 12.34
C TYR A 185 0.93 1.06 13.39
N TYR A 186 2.19 1.01 12.97
CA TYR A 186 3.33 0.78 13.88
C TYR A 186 3.74 2.04 14.64
N TYR A 187 3.56 3.22 14.06
CA TYR A 187 3.81 4.50 14.72
C TYR A 187 2.94 4.67 15.97
N LYS A 188 1.66 4.35 15.89
CA LYS A 188 0.73 4.38 17.03
C LYS A 188 1.11 3.40 18.15
N ARG A 189 1.78 2.30 17.81
CA ARG A 189 2.16 1.22 18.74
C ARG A 189 3.57 1.39 19.33
N ALA A 190 4.33 2.38 18.88
CA ALA A 190 5.67 2.64 19.41
C ALA A 190 5.58 3.04 20.89
N LYS A 191 6.09 2.16 21.77
CA LYS A 191 5.98 2.30 23.23
C LYS A 191 7.00 3.29 23.78
N ASN A 192 8.23 3.22 23.27
CA ASN A 192 9.37 3.98 23.78
C ASN A 192 9.87 5.06 22.80
N MET A 193 10.66 6.00 23.32
CA MET A 193 11.20 7.13 22.56
C MET A 193 12.15 6.68 21.44
N GLN A 194 12.90 5.60 21.63
CA GLN A 194 13.83 5.09 20.63
C GLN A 194 13.08 4.56 19.40
N GLN A 195 12.02 3.78 19.58
CA GLN A 195 11.14 3.30 18.52
C GLN A 195 10.53 4.46 17.73
N GLN A 196 10.05 5.50 18.44
CA GLN A 196 9.52 6.70 17.78
C GLN A 196 10.59 7.43 16.98
N LYS A 197 11.81 7.59 17.50
CA LYS A 197 12.95 8.19 16.78
C LYS A 197 13.29 7.42 15.51
N GLN A 198 13.30 6.08 15.57
CA GLN A 198 13.55 5.23 14.41
C GLN A 198 12.46 5.37 13.35
N LEU A 199 11.19 5.40 13.76
CA LEU A 199 10.09 5.63 12.82
C LEU A 199 10.07 7.06 12.26
N GLN A 200 10.45 8.06 13.04
CA GLN A 200 10.60 9.44 12.55
C GLN A 200 11.69 9.53 11.49
N ALA A 201 12.83 8.86 11.67
CA ALA A 201 13.86 8.80 10.63
C ALA A 201 13.32 8.18 9.31
N ILE A 202 12.54 7.10 9.42
CA ILE A 202 11.87 6.48 8.26
C ILE A 202 10.83 7.44 7.64
N ALA A 203 10.05 8.16 8.46
CA ALA A 203 9.05 9.12 8.01
C ALA A 203 9.68 10.27 7.23
N SER A 204 10.75 10.87 7.78
CA SER A 204 11.51 11.94 7.12
C SER A 204 12.04 11.49 5.76
N LYS A 205 12.61 10.28 5.69
CA LYS A 205 13.09 9.69 4.44
C LYS A 205 11.98 9.46 3.40
N LEU A 206 10.77 9.11 3.86
CA LEU A 206 9.61 8.90 2.98
C LEU A 206 8.80 10.18 2.72
N HIS A 207 9.23 11.32 3.28
CA HIS A 207 8.49 12.58 3.30
C HIS A 207 7.04 12.40 3.79
N ILE A 208 6.87 11.65 4.88
CA ILE A 208 5.58 11.41 5.54
C ILE A 208 5.39 12.45 6.63
N THR A 209 4.35 13.28 6.48
CA THR A 209 3.90 14.18 7.54
C THR A 209 3.14 13.39 8.60
N ILE A 210 3.60 13.44 9.84
CA ILE A 210 2.95 12.79 10.98
C ILE A 210 1.86 13.73 11.53
N PRO A 211 0.59 13.31 11.60
CA PRO A 211 -0.47 14.14 12.20
C PRO A 211 -0.16 14.51 13.65
N LYS A 212 -0.38 15.78 14.01
CA LYS A 212 -0.11 16.31 15.37
C LYS A 212 -0.75 15.47 16.49
N ARG A 213 -1.94 14.91 16.25
CA ARG A 213 -2.64 14.02 17.21
C ARG A 213 -1.86 12.76 17.62
N TYR A 214 -0.85 12.36 16.84
CA TYR A 214 -0.01 11.21 17.14
C TYR A 214 1.35 11.60 17.74
N LEU A 215 1.65 12.89 17.80
CA LEU A 215 2.80 13.37 18.56
C LEU A 215 2.39 13.31 20.03
N ARG A 216 2.91 12.32 20.78
CA ARG A 216 2.75 12.30 22.24
C ARG A 216 3.24 13.64 22.77
N LYS A 217 2.35 14.42 23.41
CA LYS A 217 2.77 15.60 24.17
C LYS A 217 3.77 15.10 25.21
N LYS A 218 5.00 15.60 25.18
CA LYS A 218 5.95 15.44 26.28
C LYS A 218 5.43 16.24 27.47
N SER A 219 4.37 15.78 28.13
CA SER A 219 4.12 16.18 29.51
C SER A 219 4.96 15.25 30.37
N ILE A 220 6.26 15.54 30.44
CA ILE A 220 7.07 15.06 31.54
C ILE A 220 6.46 15.79 32.75
N LYS A 221 5.57 15.13 33.50
CA LYS A 221 5.40 15.51 34.90
C LYS A 221 6.76 15.21 35.50
N THR A 222 7.59 16.24 35.64
CA THR A 222 8.78 16.20 36.47
C THR A 222 8.27 15.79 37.84
N ILE A 223 8.38 14.51 38.18
CA ILE A 223 8.17 14.07 39.55
C ILE A 223 9.32 14.72 40.28
N ALA A 224 9.02 15.78 41.03
CA ALA A 224 9.98 16.43 41.90
C ALA A 224 10.67 15.32 42.71
N PRO A 225 12.01 15.29 42.77
CA PRO A 225 12.71 14.29 43.56
C PRO A 225 12.16 14.38 44.99
N LYS A 226 11.56 13.29 45.49
CA LYS A 226 11.28 13.15 46.92
C LYS A 226 12.61 13.38 47.62
N ARG A 227 12.71 14.46 48.39
CA ARG A 227 13.81 14.75 49.31
C ARG A 227 14.09 13.50 50.14
N THR A 228 15.08 12.71 49.75
CA THR A 228 15.74 11.79 50.66
C THR A 228 16.60 12.64 51.59
N LYS A 229 16.37 12.49 52.89
CA LYS A 229 17.13 13.15 53.95
C LYS A 229 18.62 12.82 53.80
N PRO A 230 19.53 13.75 54.13
CA PRO A 230 20.96 13.47 54.13
C PRO A 230 21.27 12.42 55.20
N VAL A 231 21.70 11.24 54.77
CA VAL A 231 22.35 10.27 55.66
C VAL A 231 23.80 10.71 55.83
N LEU A 232 24.20 10.84 57.09
CA LEU A 232 25.51 11.28 57.53
C LEU A 232 26.64 10.47 56.87
N LYS A 233 27.68 11.20 56.47
CA LYS A 233 29.02 10.71 56.18
C LYS A 233 29.55 9.89 57.36
N LEU A 234 30.06 8.69 57.11
CA LEU A 234 31.05 8.06 57.98
C LEU A 234 32.29 7.62 57.18
N LYS A 235 33.38 8.35 57.47
CA LYS A 235 34.81 8.00 57.46
C LYS A 235 35.27 6.76 56.68
N THR A 236 36.06 7.03 55.64
CA THR A 236 37.26 6.27 55.23
C THR A 236 38.29 6.20 56.36
N PRO A 237 39.15 5.16 56.34
CA PRO A 237 40.55 5.34 56.70
C PRO A 237 41.53 4.96 55.58
N ALA A 238 42.67 5.64 55.68
CA ALA A 238 43.97 5.58 55.01
C ALA A 238 44.45 4.16 54.59
N LYS A 239 45.02 3.98 53.38
CA LYS A 239 46.38 4.32 52.88
C LYS A 239 47.46 3.34 53.39
N THR A 240 48.03 2.53 52.51
CA THR A 240 49.44 2.11 52.61
C THR A 240 50.03 1.85 51.22
N PRO A 241 51.28 2.30 50.92
CA PRO A 241 51.91 2.23 49.60
C PRO A 241 53.11 1.27 49.55
N ILE A 242 53.31 0.48 48.47
CA ILE A 242 54.57 -0.27 48.23
C ILE A 242 54.78 -0.38 46.70
N GLN A 243 55.66 0.48 46.14
CA GLN A 243 57.03 0.22 45.63
C GLN A 243 57.14 -0.48 44.25
N LYS A 244 57.74 0.26 43.30
CA LYS A 244 58.54 -0.24 42.17
C LYS A 244 59.88 -0.80 42.69
N PRO A 245 60.54 -1.71 41.95
CA PRO A 245 61.67 -1.26 41.13
C PRO A 245 61.76 -1.95 39.75
N ALA A 246 62.67 -1.42 38.93
CA ALA A 246 62.95 -1.76 37.54
C ALA A 246 64.24 -2.60 37.40
N ALA A 247 64.30 -3.45 36.35
CA ALA A 247 65.48 -3.84 35.55
C ALA A 247 64.97 -4.85 34.48
N LYS A 248 64.96 -4.60 33.16
CA LYS A 248 66.04 -4.50 32.15
C LYS A 248 66.85 -5.81 32.01
N VAL A 249 66.76 -6.46 30.83
CA VAL A 249 67.85 -6.99 29.96
C VAL A 249 67.36 -8.13 29.03
N GLU A 250 67.57 -7.92 27.71
CA GLU A 250 67.90 -8.89 26.61
C GLU A 250 66.97 -10.09 26.29
N LYS A 251 66.86 -10.66 25.08
CA LYS A 251 67.33 -10.44 23.70
C LYS A 251 66.54 -11.43 22.79
N ALA A 252 66.59 -11.18 21.48
CA ALA A 252 65.82 -11.81 20.40
C ALA A 252 65.73 -13.35 20.36
N THR A 253 64.65 -13.91 19.77
CA THR A 253 64.67 -14.81 18.59
C THR A 253 63.24 -15.17 18.13
N SER A 254 63.14 -15.52 16.85
CA SER A 254 62.09 -15.70 15.83
C SER A 254 60.98 -16.78 15.98
N VAL A 255 59.76 -16.43 15.50
CA VAL A 255 58.85 -17.16 14.54
C VAL A 255 58.08 -18.41 15.12
N PRO A 256 56.93 -18.92 14.57
CA PRO A 256 55.53 -18.46 14.75
C PRO A 256 54.48 -19.58 15.10
N VAL A 257 53.34 -19.23 15.76
CA VAL A 257 51.96 -19.79 15.60
C VAL A 257 51.69 -21.28 15.99
N PRO A 258 50.44 -21.72 16.35
CA PRO A 258 49.35 -21.17 17.17
C PRO A 258 48.95 -22.12 18.34
N HIS A 259 48.25 -21.65 19.38
CA HIS A 259 47.11 -22.37 20.00
C HIS A 259 46.38 -21.54 21.08
N ASN A 260 45.08 -21.81 21.17
CA ASN A 260 43.96 -21.16 21.88
C ASN A 260 44.18 -20.68 23.33
N PRO A 261 43.34 -19.72 23.77
CA PRO A 261 42.70 -19.76 25.11
C PRO A 261 41.16 -19.85 24.96
N VAL A 262 40.45 -20.83 25.55
CA VAL A 262 39.99 -20.92 26.96
C VAL A 262 39.30 -19.62 27.40
N VAL A 263 38.00 -19.49 27.12
CA VAL A 263 36.83 -19.70 28.03
C VAL A 263 36.80 -18.73 29.22
N GLU A 264 35.90 -17.73 29.14
CA GLU A 264 35.27 -17.11 30.32
C GLU A 264 33.75 -17.17 30.11
N ASP A 265 33.10 -18.00 30.93
CA ASP A 265 31.65 -18.12 31.05
C ASP A 265 31.09 -16.88 31.75
N THR A 266 30.16 -16.18 31.10
CA THR A 266 29.30 -15.18 31.75
C THR A 266 27.88 -15.72 31.75
N VAL A 267 27.45 -16.27 32.88
CA VAL A 267 26.05 -16.66 33.14
C VAL A 267 25.21 -15.39 33.18
N GLN A 268 24.26 -15.27 32.26
CA GLN A 268 23.16 -14.31 32.35
C GLN A 268 21.87 -15.09 32.57
N GLU A 269 21.22 -14.84 33.70
CA GLU A 269 19.87 -15.30 34.01
C GLU A 269 18.88 -14.85 32.92
N GLU A 270 18.28 -15.80 32.24
CA GLU A 270 17.13 -15.58 31.37
C GLU A 270 15.87 -15.51 32.23
N GLU A 271 15.36 -14.30 32.43
CA GLU A 271 14.03 -14.06 32.99
C GLU A 271 12.98 -14.50 31.95
N GLU A 272 12.33 -15.62 32.21
CA GLU A 272 11.29 -16.23 31.37
C GLU A 272 10.05 -15.31 31.33
N VAL A 273 9.97 -14.43 30.34
CA VAL A 273 8.81 -13.58 30.11
C VAL A 273 7.72 -14.38 29.42
N ASP A 274 6.70 -14.75 30.20
CA ASP A 274 5.46 -15.37 29.75
C ASP A 274 4.76 -14.51 28.68
N LEU A 275 4.92 -14.93 27.42
CA LEU A 275 4.31 -14.31 26.24
C LEU A 275 2.90 -14.87 26.04
N THR A 276 1.96 -14.45 26.89
CA THR A 276 0.54 -14.64 26.57
C THR A 276 0.17 -13.85 25.31
N PRO A 277 -0.32 -14.49 24.23
CA PRO A 277 -0.67 -13.80 22.99
C PRO A 277 -1.81 -12.82 23.21
N VAL A 278 -1.56 -11.52 23.01
CA VAL A 278 -2.61 -10.49 22.98
C VAL A 278 -3.51 -10.77 21.77
N GLN A 279 -4.68 -11.35 22.05
CA GLN A 279 -5.70 -11.65 21.05
C GLN A 279 -6.09 -10.37 20.29
N GLU A 280 -5.85 -10.34 18.97
CA GLU A 280 -6.42 -9.29 18.13
C GLU A 280 -7.96 -9.37 18.22
N PRO A 281 -8.66 -8.22 18.34
CA PRO A 281 -10.11 -8.25 18.41
C PRO A 281 -10.67 -8.94 17.17
N PRO A 282 -11.65 -9.84 17.32
CA PRO A 282 -12.15 -10.65 16.22
C PRO A 282 -12.64 -9.75 15.08
N VAL A 283 -12.15 -10.02 13.87
CA VAL A 283 -12.58 -9.32 12.66
C VAL A 283 -14.08 -9.59 12.48
N LYS A 284 -14.90 -8.56 12.68
CA LYS A 284 -16.36 -8.70 12.60
C LYS A 284 -16.77 -9.10 11.16
N PRO A 285 -17.60 -10.14 10.98
CA PRO A 285 -17.97 -10.64 9.66
C PRO A 285 -18.94 -9.69 8.93
N TYR A 286 -19.10 -9.86 7.61
CA TYR A 286 -20.07 -9.10 6.80
C TYR A 286 -21.48 -9.06 7.43
N ASN A 287 -21.94 -10.20 7.98
CA ASN A 287 -23.28 -10.31 8.57
C ASN A 287 -23.48 -9.37 9.77
N TYR A 288 -22.42 -9.10 10.53
CA TYR A 288 -22.45 -8.12 11.61
C TYR A 288 -22.78 -6.72 11.09
N TYR A 289 -22.10 -6.30 10.01
CA TYR A 289 -22.34 -5.01 9.38
C TYR A 289 -23.66 -4.93 8.62
N LEU A 290 -24.31 -6.06 8.34
CA LEU A 290 -25.61 -6.10 7.70
C LEU A 290 -26.77 -5.98 8.67
N HIS A 291 -26.61 -6.41 9.94
CA HIS A 291 -27.74 -6.47 10.88
C HIS A 291 -27.51 -5.72 12.19
N PHE A 292 -26.28 -5.67 12.68
CA PHE A 292 -26.01 -5.25 14.06
C PHE A 292 -25.15 -3.99 14.18
N ALA A 293 -24.31 -3.67 13.18
CA ALA A 293 -23.44 -2.51 13.27
C ALA A 293 -24.25 -1.22 13.39
N SER A 294 -23.80 -0.35 14.31
CA SER A 294 -24.31 1.01 14.48
C SER A 294 -24.02 1.89 13.26
N LEU A 295 -24.70 3.05 13.17
CA LEU A 295 -24.47 4.03 12.10
C LEU A 295 -22.98 4.43 12.00
N TYR A 296 -22.35 4.70 13.15
CA TYR A 296 -20.94 5.08 13.22
C TYR A 296 -20.01 3.95 12.75
N GLU A 297 -20.22 2.74 13.25
CA GLU A 297 -19.39 1.58 12.85
C GLU A 297 -19.56 1.24 11.37
N LEU A 298 -20.78 1.30 10.84
CA LEU A 298 -21.04 1.00 9.44
C LEU A 298 -20.45 2.08 8.51
N SER A 299 -20.56 3.36 8.88
CA SER A 299 -19.92 4.44 8.12
C SER A 299 -18.41 4.24 8.08
N ASN A 300 -17.77 4.03 9.24
CA ASN A 300 -16.33 3.80 9.31
C ASN A 300 -15.88 2.56 8.52
N TYR A 301 -16.65 1.47 8.62
CA TYR A 301 -16.38 0.25 7.85
C TYR A 301 -16.50 0.50 6.35
N LEU A 302 -17.51 1.24 5.90
CA LEU A 302 -17.66 1.62 4.50
C LEU A 302 -16.68 2.71 4.08
N ASP A 303 -16.03 3.44 4.98
CA ASP A 303 -15.02 4.45 4.67
C ASP A 303 -13.60 3.91 4.60
N ASP A 304 -13.33 2.80 5.29
CA ASP A 304 -12.06 2.10 5.16
C ASP A 304 -11.88 1.51 3.75
N PRO A 305 -10.84 1.91 3.00
CA PRO A 305 -10.53 1.33 1.71
C PRO A 305 -10.36 -0.18 1.76
N GLN A 306 -9.79 -0.75 2.83
CA GLN A 306 -9.57 -2.19 2.94
C GLN A 306 -10.88 -2.97 2.97
N SER A 307 -11.84 -2.50 3.77
CA SER A 307 -13.19 -3.04 3.86
C SER A 307 -13.96 -2.91 2.54
N ARG A 308 -13.82 -1.79 1.82
CA ARG A 308 -14.40 -1.67 0.47
C ARG A 308 -13.89 -2.71 -0.52
N TYR A 309 -12.63 -3.14 -0.37
CA TYR A 309 -12.04 -4.14 -1.25
C TYR A 309 -12.38 -5.59 -0.86
N SER A 310 -12.82 -5.85 0.37
CA SER A 310 -13.26 -7.18 0.79
C SER A 310 -14.70 -7.48 0.38
N LEU A 311 -15.52 -6.45 0.16
CA LEU A 311 -16.93 -6.57 -0.22
C LEU A 311 -17.10 -6.81 -1.72
N SER A 312 -18.03 -7.69 -2.08
CA SER A 312 -18.57 -7.74 -3.44
C SER A 312 -19.30 -6.43 -3.75
N HIS A 313 -19.47 -6.12 -5.04
CA HIS A 313 -20.21 -4.93 -5.45
C HIS A 313 -21.65 -4.92 -4.89
N GLU A 314 -22.27 -6.10 -4.86
CA GLU A 314 -23.63 -6.27 -4.34
C GLU A 314 -23.67 -6.07 -2.83
N GLN A 315 -22.73 -6.68 -2.09
CA GLN A 315 -22.59 -6.50 -0.64
C GLN A 315 -22.37 -5.03 -0.28
N TYR A 316 -21.50 -4.33 -1.01
CA TYR A 316 -21.28 -2.90 -0.80
C TYR A 316 -22.55 -2.08 -1.06
N ARG A 317 -23.31 -2.40 -2.13
CA ARG A 317 -24.57 -1.72 -2.45
C ARG A 317 -25.60 -1.92 -1.36
N ILE A 318 -25.74 -3.13 -0.83
CA ILE A 318 -26.66 -3.46 0.27
C ILE A 318 -26.27 -2.70 1.54
N LEU A 319 -25.00 -2.72 1.93
CA LEU A 319 -24.53 -1.99 3.11
C LEU A 319 -24.70 -0.49 2.97
N LYS A 320 -24.52 0.06 1.76
CA LYS A 320 -24.76 1.49 1.50
C LYS A 320 -26.24 1.86 1.65
N ARG A 321 -27.16 1.01 1.19
CA ARG A 321 -28.61 1.18 1.43
C ARG A 321 -28.96 1.09 2.92
N ARG A 322 -28.32 0.18 3.64
CA ARG A 322 -28.47 0.09 5.10
C ARG A 322 -27.97 1.36 5.80
N LEU A 323 -26.82 1.89 5.38
CA LEU A 323 -26.28 3.13 5.95
C LEU A 323 -27.24 4.30 5.75
N THR A 324 -27.82 4.45 4.55
CA THR A 324 -28.83 5.50 4.30
C THR A 324 -30.07 5.31 5.16
N HIS A 325 -30.55 4.07 5.34
CA HIS A 325 -31.67 3.79 6.22
C HIS A 325 -31.38 4.17 7.69
N LEU A 326 -30.21 3.79 8.21
CA LEU A 326 -29.80 4.17 9.57
C LEU A 326 -29.65 5.68 9.73
N GLN A 327 -29.20 6.39 8.70
CA GLN A 327 -29.11 7.86 8.71
C GLN A 327 -30.50 8.49 8.81
N GLU A 328 -31.46 7.98 8.03
CA GLU A 328 -32.85 8.44 8.10
C GLU A 328 -33.48 8.16 9.47
N GLU A 329 -33.26 6.98 10.05
CA GLU A 329 -33.74 6.66 11.39
C GLU A 329 -33.12 7.55 12.47
N ASN A 330 -31.82 7.85 12.36
CA ASN A 330 -31.14 8.73 13.30
C ASN A 330 -31.73 10.15 13.25
N ILE A 331 -31.98 10.68 12.04
CA ILE A 331 -32.61 11.99 11.87
C ILE A 331 -34.05 11.98 12.42
N LEU A 332 -34.83 10.91 12.22
CA LEU A 332 -36.19 10.80 12.78
C LEU A 332 -36.20 10.82 14.32
N ARG A 333 -35.21 10.20 14.96
CA ARG A 333 -35.15 10.08 16.42
C ARG A 333 -34.56 11.32 17.09
N GLU A 334 -33.43 11.80 16.59
CA GLU A 334 -32.57 12.78 17.25
C GLU A 334 -32.38 14.08 16.45
N GLY A 335 -32.92 14.15 15.23
CA GLY A 335 -32.75 15.31 14.35
C GLY A 335 -33.48 16.56 14.83
N SER A 336 -32.87 17.72 14.60
CA SER A 336 -33.52 19.02 14.76
C SER A 336 -34.64 19.20 13.72
N LEU A 337 -35.57 20.13 13.98
CA LEU A 337 -36.65 20.49 13.05
C LEU A 337 -36.11 20.85 11.66
N GLU A 338 -35.01 21.61 11.60
CA GLU A 338 -34.34 21.98 10.35
C GLU A 338 -33.81 20.77 9.59
N SER A 339 -33.16 19.83 10.31
CA SER A 339 -32.62 18.61 9.70
C SER A 339 -33.73 17.71 9.14
N LEU A 340 -34.86 17.63 9.83
CA LEU A 340 -36.05 16.90 9.40
C LEU A 340 -36.67 17.53 8.15
N ILE A 341 -36.80 18.86 8.10
CA ILE A 341 -37.31 19.59 6.94
C ILE A 341 -36.39 19.41 5.73
N ALA A 342 -35.07 19.49 5.93
CA ALA A 342 -34.09 19.28 4.87
C ALA A 342 -34.18 17.85 4.30
N ALA A 343 -34.26 16.83 5.17
CA ALA A 343 -34.43 15.44 4.76
C ALA A 343 -35.74 15.23 3.97
N TYR A 344 -36.86 15.76 4.48
CA TYR A 344 -38.15 15.67 3.81
C TYR A 344 -38.16 16.34 2.42
N LYS A 345 -37.50 17.49 2.28
CA LYS A 345 -37.38 18.16 0.97
C LYS A 345 -36.69 17.27 -0.07
N GLN A 346 -35.72 16.46 0.37
CA GLN A 346 -34.91 15.63 -0.51
C GLN A 346 -35.61 14.34 -0.95
N ASN A 347 -36.25 13.61 -0.03
CA ASN A 347 -36.81 12.28 -0.33
C ASN A 347 -38.34 12.19 -0.25
N LYS A 348 -39.02 13.24 0.23
CA LYS A 348 -40.49 13.31 0.39
C LYS A 348 -41.08 12.18 1.24
N ASN A 349 -40.29 11.57 2.12
CA ASN A 349 -40.76 10.46 2.95
C ASN A 349 -41.77 10.96 4.00
N PRO A 350 -43.00 10.41 4.05
CA PRO A 350 -44.07 10.89 4.92
C PRO A 350 -43.74 10.80 6.42
N ARG A 351 -42.82 9.90 6.83
CA ARG A 351 -42.39 9.79 8.23
C ARG A 351 -41.74 11.07 8.74
N PHE A 352 -40.97 11.76 7.90
CA PHE A 352 -40.40 13.06 8.27
C PHE A 352 -41.47 14.13 8.42
N LYS A 353 -42.47 14.16 7.53
CA LYS A 353 -43.58 15.11 7.61
C LYS A 353 -44.34 14.96 8.93
N GLN A 354 -44.66 13.73 9.33
CA GLN A 354 -45.33 13.45 10.60
C GLN A 354 -44.51 13.97 11.78
N ARG A 355 -43.21 13.63 11.83
CA ARG A 355 -42.33 14.06 12.92
C ARG A 355 -42.14 15.58 13.00
N ILE A 356 -42.09 16.26 11.85
CA ILE A 356 -42.03 17.74 11.78
C ILE A 356 -43.29 18.35 12.42
N LEU A 357 -44.47 17.86 12.05
CA LEU A 357 -45.74 18.36 12.59
C LEU A 357 -45.85 18.13 14.10
N GLU A 358 -45.40 16.97 14.59
CA GLU A 358 -45.34 16.68 16.03
C GLU A 358 -44.46 17.69 16.78
N LEU A 359 -43.25 17.97 16.26
CA LEU A 359 -42.32 18.90 16.91
C LEU A 359 -42.82 20.35 16.84
N MET A 360 -43.46 20.76 15.74
CA MET A 360 -44.07 22.08 15.63
C MET A 360 -45.22 22.26 16.63
N LYS A 361 -46.08 21.24 16.77
CA LYS A 361 -47.18 21.25 17.74
C LYS A 361 -46.65 21.36 19.17
N LYS A 362 -45.64 20.56 19.53
CA LYS A 362 -45.00 20.63 20.85
C LYS A 362 -44.43 22.01 21.15
N LYS A 363 -43.76 22.63 20.17
CA LYS A 363 -43.19 23.96 20.33
C LYS A 363 -44.28 25.02 20.57
N GLN A 364 -45.39 24.95 19.84
CA GLN A 364 -46.54 25.83 20.07
C GLN A 364 -47.16 25.65 21.45
N GLU A 365 -47.26 24.41 21.94
CA GLU A 365 -47.76 24.12 23.29
C GLU A 365 -46.81 24.61 24.40
N GLU A 366 -45.50 24.57 24.18
CA GLU A 366 -44.50 25.14 25.09
C GLU A 366 -44.53 26.68 25.10
N GLU A 367 -44.70 27.30 23.93
CA GLU A 367 -44.86 28.76 23.79
C GLU A 367 -46.17 29.28 24.38
N ALA A 368 -47.23 28.46 24.44
CA ALA A 368 -48.51 28.83 25.05
C ALA A 368 -48.55 28.64 26.58
N LYS A 369 -47.59 27.90 27.15
CA LYS A 369 -47.48 27.65 28.59
C LYS A 369 -46.52 28.60 29.31
N ASN A 370 -45.65 29.26 28.56
CA ASN A 370 -44.77 30.33 29.02
C ASN A 370 -45.40 31.68 28.68
#